data_AF-A0A2D7NAL3-F1
#
_entry.id   AF-A0A2D7NAL3-F1
#
_cell.length_a   1.000
_cell.length_b   1.000
_cell.length_c   1.000
_cell.angle_alpha   90.00
_cell.angle_beta   90.00
_cell.angle_gamma   90.00
#
_symmetry.space_group_name_H-M   'P 1'
#
loop_
_entity.id
_entity.type
_entity.pdbx_description
1 polymer ?
#
loop_
_entity_poly.entity_id
_entity_poly.type
_entity_poly.pdbx_seq_one_letter_code
_entity_poly.pdbx_strand_id
1 'polypeptide(L)'
;MKTKIQQLIKLVEKSNINELEVSTFWGGQKIRVTKNNISQSLQPLVMQQPIVQQSQPAVENIVDVQKTEINEKPKNEIKEDISLSEDLDGENFTAPLVGTYYVASKPGAPPFVKEGDSVTKGQILCIIEAMKIFNEIEAEHSGVIKKILVDDGTPVEYGQPLMIIG
;
A
#
# COMPACT_ATOMS: atom_id res chain seq x y z
N MET A 1 -22.41 -26.95 14.48
CA MET A 1 -22.43 -25.85 13.48
C MET A 1 -23.33 -24.69 13.90
N LYS A 2 -24.59 -24.94 14.33
CA LYS A 2 -25.50 -23.90 14.87
C LYS A 2 -24.86 -23.02 15.97
N THR A 3 -24.13 -23.61 16.91
CA THR A 3 -23.47 -22.88 18.01
C THR A 3 -22.39 -21.90 17.54
N LYS A 4 -21.67 -22.23 16.45
CA LYS A 4 -20.59 -21.37 15.90
C LYS A 4 -21.16 -20.13 15.20
N ILE A 5 -22.26 -20.30 14.46
CA ILE A 5 -22.98 -19.20 13.82
C ILE A 5 -23.57 -18.24 14.87
N GLN A 6 -24.11 -18.77 15.96
CA GLN A 6 -24.61 -17.95 17.07
C GLN A 6 -23.51 -17.14 17.77
N GLN A 7 -22.30 -17.70 17.89
CA GLN A 7 -21.14 -16.96 18.41
C GLN A 7 -20.72 -15.83 17.47
N LEU A 8 -20.68 -16.09 16.16
CA LEU A 8 -20.39 -15.07 15.13
C LEU A 8 -21.38 -13.90 15.18
N ILE A 9 -22.69 -14.20 15.25
CA ILE A 9 -23.75 -13.19 15.35
C ILE A 9 -23.57 -12.34 16.62
N LYS A 10 -23.34 -12.97 17.79
CA LYS A 10 -23.13 -12.25 19.05
C LYS A 10 -21.89 -11.36 19.04
N LEU A 11 -20.85 -11.76 18.30
CA LEU A 11 -19.63 -10.98 18.16
C LEU A 11 -19.89 -9.73 17.29
N VAL A 12 -20.54 -9.89 16.15
CA VAL A 12 -20.97 -8.77 15.28
C VAL A 12 -21.94 -7.83 16.00
N GLU A 13 -22.85 -8.34 16.84
CA GLU A 13 -23.77 -7.51 17.62
C GLU A 13 -23.05 -6.63 18.65
N LYS A 14 -22.05 -7.17 19.34
CA LYS A 14 -21.26 -6.48 20.38
C LYS A 14 -20.13 -5.61 19.82
N SER A 15 -19.81 -5.74 18.53
CA SER A 15 -18.77 -4.98 17.86
C SER A 15 -19.36 -3.88 16.95
N ASN A 16 -18.56 -2.87 16.61
CA ASN A 16 -18.86 -1.87 15.58
C ASN A 16 -18.59 -2.41 14.15
N ILE A 17 -18.79 -3.71 13.94
CA ILE A 17 -18.52 -4.37 12.66
C ILE A 17 -19.81 -4.35 11.83
N ASN A 18 -19.73 -3.80 10.61
CA ASN A 18 -20.86 -3.73 9.68
C ASN A 18 -21.02 -5.01 8.85
N GLU A 19 -19.93 -5.73 8.57
CA GLU A 19 -19.96 -6.97 7.80
C GLU A 19 -18.84 -7.93 8.25
N LEU A 20 -19.16 -9.21 8.33
CA LEU A 20 -18.21 -10.29 8.60
C LEU A 20 -18.41 -11.43 7.61
N GLU A 21 -17.34 -11.82 6.93
CA GLU A 21 -17.34 -12.96 6.01
C GLU A 21 -16.34 -14.03 6.49
N VAL A 22 -16.80 -15.28 6.54
CA VAL A 22 -15.97 -16.44 6.89
C VAL A 22 -16.08 -17.49 5.80
N SER A 23 -14.95 -17.83 5.18
CA SER A 23 -14.80 -18.94 4.25
C SER A 23 -14.11 -20.13 4.92
N THR A 24 -14.62 -21.34 4.71
CA THR A 24 -13.93 -22.55 5.18
C THR A 24 -12.74 -22.85 4.26
N PHE A 25 -11.61 -23.31 4.82
CA PHE A 25 -10.32 -23.59 4.14
C PHE A 25 -10.39 -24.58 2.97
N TRP A 26 -11.55 -25.20 2.73
CA TRP A 26 -11.81 -26.13 1.63
C TRP A 26 -13.05 -25.72 0.81
N GLY A 27 -13.18 -24.43 0.49
CA GLY A 27 -14.02 -23.89 -0.60
C GLY A 27 -15.54 -24.12 -0.55
N GLY A 28 -16.06 -24.92 0.39
CA GLY A 28 -17.42 -25.44 0.30
C GLY A 28 -18.51 -24.52 0.86
N GLN A 29 -18.18 -23.63 1.80
CA GLN A 29 -19.17 -22.73 2.42
C GLN A 29 -18.57 -21.38 2.81
N LYS A 30 -19.27 -20.33 2.38
CA LYS A 30 -19.02 -18.91 2.66
C LYS A 30 -20.21 -18.38 3.46
N ILE A 31 -19.95 -17.92 4.68
CA ILE A 31 -20.96 -17.34 5.57
C ILE A 31 -20.70 -15.84 5.65
N ARG A 32 -21.68 -15.03 5.25
CA ARG A 32 -21.65 -13.57 5.33
C ARG A 32 -22.70 -13.09 6.32
N VAL A 33 -22.31 -12.22 7.24
CA VAL A 33 -23.18 -11.60 8.26
C VAL A 33 -23.05 -10.08 8.12
N THR A 34 -24.16 -9.38 7.85
CA THR A 34 -24.18 -7.93 7.66
C THR A 34 -25.12 -7.26 8.66
N LYS A 35 -24.65 -6.20 9.30
CA LYS A 35 -25.41 -5.34 10.22
C LYS A 35 -26.00 -4.20 9.41
N ASN A 36 -27.23 -4.38 8.91
CA ASN A 36 -27.90 -3.36 8.10
C ASN A 36 -28.31 -2.16 8.96
N ASN A 37 -27.51 -1.10 8.93
CA ASN A 37 -27.99 0.25 9.24
C ASN A 37 -28.45 0.87 7.93
N ILE A 38 -29.77 0.95 7.74
CA ILE A 38 -30.36 1.63 6.59
C ILE A 38 -29.98 3.11 6.68
N SER A 39 -28.96 3.50 5.94
CA SER A 39 -28.69 4.89 5.60
C SER A 39 -28.90 5.01 4.10
N GLN A 40 -29.99 5.69 3.73
CA GLN A 40 -30.39 5.97 2.37
C GLN A 40 -29.22 6.57 1.57
N SER A 41 -28.85 5.93 0.47
CA SER A 41 -27.98 6.56 -0.53
C SER A 41 -28.80 7.57 -1.34
N LEU A 42 -28.55 8.85 -1.09
CA LEU A 42 -28.95 9.93 -1.98
C LEU A 42 -28.03 9.88 -3.21
N GLN A 43 -28.61 9.69 -4.39
CA GLN A 43 -27.86 9.74 -5.64
C GLN A 43 -27.56 11.19 -6.03
N PRO A 44 -26.34 11.51 -6.53
CA PRO A 44 -26.02 12.84 -7.01
C PRO A 44 -26.71 13.13 -8.36
N LEU A 45 -27.35 14.30 -8.44
CA LEU A 45 -27.94 14.85 -9.64
C LEU A 45 -26.81 15.31 -10.60
N VAL A 46 -26.77 14.75 -11.81
CA VAL A 46 -25.80 15.14 -12.84
C VAL A 46 -26.28 16.44 -13.49
N MET A 47 -25.65 17.57 -13.18
CA MET A 47 -25.87 18.82 -13.94
C MET A 47 -24.99 18.81 -15.20
N GLN A 48 -25.61 18.67 -16.37
CA GLN A 48 -24.93 18.91 -17.65
C GLN A 48 -24.73 20.42 -17.85
N GLN A 49 -23.48 20.84 -18.09
CA GLN A 49 -23.18 22.19 -18.57
C GLN A 49 -23.31 22.27 -20.10
N PRO A 50 -23.77 23.41 -20.66
CA PRO A 50 -23.93 23.58 -22.09
C PRO A 50 -22.57 23.72 -22.78
N ILE A 51 -22.44 23.00 -23.90
CA ILE A 51 -21.35 23.04 -24.86
C ILE A 51 -21.30 24.44 -25.50
N VAL A 52 -20.24 25.20 -25.21
CA VAL A 52 -19.91 26.40 -25.98
C VAL A 52 -19.19 25.98 -27.27
N GLN A 53 -19.88 26.21 -28.38
CA GLN A 53 -19.40 25.99 -29.74
C GLN A 53 -18.38 27.08 -30.09
N GLN A 54 -17.09 26.73 -30.19
CA GLN A 54 -16.06 27.63 -30.70
C GLN A 54 -15.91 27.46 -32.21
N SER A 55 -16.13 28.54 -32.93
CA SER A 55 -15.85 28.74 -34.34
C SER A 55 -14.34 28.78 -34.60
N GLN A 56 -13.87 28.02 -35.59
CA GLN A 56 -12.52 28.12 -36.15
C GLN A 56 -12.36 29.41 -36.98
N PRO A 57 -11.15 29.99 -37.00
CA PRO A 57 -10.63 30.59 -38.21
C PRO A 57 -9.33 29.94 -38.68
N ALA A 58 -9.33 29.67 -39.98
CA ALA A 58 -8.27 29.78 -40.98
C ALA A 58 -6.79 29.56 -40.56
N VAL A 59 -6.26 28.50 -41.19
CA VAL A 59 -4.86 28.29 -41.56
C VAL A 59 -4.28 29.52 -42.27
N GLU A 60 -3.18 30.08 -41.78
CA GLU A 60 -2.11 30.62 -42.63
C GLU A 60 -0.80 30.89 -41.87
N ASN A 61 0.26 30.37 -42.48
CA ASN A 61 1.61 30.90 -42.59
C ASN A 61 2.79 30.46 -41.67
N ILE A 62 3.66 29.69 -42.35
CA ILE A 62 5.09 29.94 -42.64
C ILE A 62 6.05 30.11 -41.43
N VAL A 63 6.79 29.02 -41.20
CA VAL A 63 8.23 28.91 -40.89
C VAL A 63 8.89 30.05 -40.07
N ASP A 64 9.31 29.72 -38.84
CA ASP A 64 10.57 30.22 -38.32
C ASP A 64 11.24 29.19 -37.39
N VAL A 65 12.56 29.10 -37.52
CA VAL A 65 13.45 28.11 -36.91
C VAL A 65 14.30 28.85 -35.87
N GLN A 66 14.05 28.64 -34.57
CA GLN A 66 15.10 28.35 -33.56
C GLN A 66 14.61 28.39 -32.11
N LYS A 67 15.17 27.44 -31.34
CA LYS A 67 15.62 27.49 -29.94
C LYS A 67 14.81 26.68 -28.92
N THR A 68 15.35 25.48 -28.68
CA THR A 68 15.66 24.84 -27.40
C THR A 68 14.63 24.89 -26.27
N GLU A 69 14.12 23.72 -25.85
CA GLU A 69 14.27 23.18 -24.48
C GLU A 69 13.55 21.83 -24.28
N ILE A 70 14.35 20.79 -24.01
CA ILE A 70 14.15 19.72 -23.02
C ILE A 70 12.74 19.51 -22.44
N ASN A 71 12.08 18.38 -22.78
CA ASN A 71 11.47 17.48 -21.78
C ASN A 71 11.01 16.15 -22.41
N GLU A 72 11.93 15.21 -22.64
CA GLU A 72 11.56 13.79 -22.75
C GLU A 72 11.98 13.07 -21.48
N LYS A 73 10.97 12.78 -20.66
CA LYS A 73 10.86 11.71 -19.66
C LYS A 73 12.07 10.75 -19.62
N PRO A 74 12.76 10.61 -18.47
CA PRO A 74 13.51 9.39 -18.22
C PRO A 74 12.49 8.26 -18.09
N LYS A 75 12.46 7.42 -19.12
CA LYS A 75 12.01 6.03 -19.05
C LYS A 75 12.92 5.35 -18.02
N ASN A 76 12.51 5.31 -16.76
CA ASN A 76 13.21 4.50 -15.78
C ASN A 76 12.83 3.05 -16.06
N GLU A 77 13.80 2.35 -16.63
CA GLU A 77 13.80 0.91 -16.85
C GLU A 77 13.52 0.21 -15.54
N ILE A 78 12.44 -0.57 -15.53
CA ILE A 78 12.23 -1.61 -14.53
C ILE A 78 13.35 -2.62 -14.77
N LYS A 79 14.41 -2.54 -13.96
CA LYS A 79 15.31 -3.67 -13.78
C LYS A 79 14.54 -4.73 -12.99
N GLU A 80 14.10 -5.74 -13.72
CA GLU A 80 13.94 -7.10 -13.19
C GLU A 80 15.27 -7.57 -12.56
N ASP A 81 15.14 -8.51 -11.62
CA ASP A 81 16.17 -9.14 -10.77
C ASP A 81 16.69 -8.36 -9.57
N ILE A 82 16.06 -8.60 -8.41
CA ILE A 82 16.75 -8.66 -7.13
C ILE A 82 16.46 -10.01 -6.47
N SER A 83 17.03 -11.08 -7.04
CA SER A 83 17.44 -12.25 -6.27
C SER A 83 18.91 -12.09 -5.88
N LEU A 84 19.23 -11.18 -4.96
CA LEU A 84 20.62 -11.02 -4.49
C LEU A 84 20.70 -10.62 -3.01
N SER A 85 20.88 -11.63 -2.15
CA SER A 85 21.93 -11.64 -1.14
C SER A 85 22.05 -13.03 -0.50
N GLU A 86 22.85 -13.91 -1.08
CA GLU A 86 23.29 -15.16 -0.44
C GLU A 86 24.50 -14.93 0.52
N ASP A 87 25.00 -13.68 0.63
CA ASP A 87 26.26 -13.36 1.33
C ASP A 87 26.13 -12.56 2.64
N LEU A 88 24.91 -12.18 3.06
CA LEU A 88 24.68 -11.57 4.37
C LEU A 88 24.04 -12.62 5.28
N ASP A 89 24.74 -12.98 6.36
CA ASP A 89 24.21 -13.84 7.42
C ASP A 89 23.01 -13.12 8.08
N GLY A 90 21.79 -13.59 7.78
CA GLY A 90 20.54 -13.02 8.24
C GLY A 90 19.32 -13.49 7.44
N GLU A 91 18.14 -13.31 8.03
CA GLU A 91 16.84 -13.62 7.44
C GLU A 91 16.25 -12.41 6.71
N ASN A 92 15.60 -12.64 5.57
CA ASN A 92 14.86 -11.61 4.86
C ASN A 92 13.61 -11.22 5.63
N PHE A 93 13.51 -9.94 6.00
CA PHE A 93 12.28 -9.35 6.50
C PHE A 93 11.47 -8.78 5.32
N THR A 94 10.32 -9.36 5.05
CA THR A 94 9.53 -9.09 3.83
C THR A 94 8.28 -8.25 4.09
N ALA A 95 7.80 -7.53 3.08
CA ALA A 95 6.58 -6.74 3.16
C ALA A 95 5.33 -7.64 3.34
N PRO A 96 4.54 -7.44 4.40
CA PRO A 96 3.33 -8.23 4.66
C PRO A 96 2.11 -7.77 3.85
N LEU A 97 2.23 -6.65 3.13
CA LEU A 97 1.16 -6.06 2.33
C LEU A 97 1.74 -5.18 1.21
N VAL A 98 0.93 -4.94 0.17
CA VAL A 98 1.27 -4.05 -0.94
C VAL A 98 1.02 -2.61 -0.53
N GLY A 99 1.98 -1.71 -0.77
CA GLY A 99 1.84 -0.30 -0.41
C GLY A 99 3.09 0.54 -0.67
N THR A 100 3.18 1.68 -0.01
CA THR A 100 4.37 2.55 -0.04
C THR A 100 5.16 2.40 1.24
N TYR A 101 6.44 2.07 1.14
CA TYR A 101 7.36 1.92 2.26
C TYR A 101 7.82 3.28 2.79
N TYR A 102 7.79 3.47 4.10
CA TYR A 102 8.32 4.65 4.77
C TYR A 102 9.22 4.28 5.95
N VAL A 103 10.34 4.98 6.06
CA VAL A 103 11.35 4.72 7.12
C VAL A 103 11.01 5.38 8.44
N ALA A 104 10.08 6.33 8.47
CA ALA A 104 9.79 7.18 9.63
C ALA A 104 8.29 7.38 9.86
N SER A 105 7.91 7.79 11.08
CA SER A 105 6.51 8.00 11.48
C SER A 105 5.81 9.17 10.76
N LYS A 106 6.59 10.11 10.23
CA LYS A 106 6.12 11.28 9.47
C LYS A 106 7.30 11.90 8.71
N PRO A 107 7.04 12.73 7.68
CA PRO A 107 8.09 13.46 6.98
C PRO A 107 9.00 14.25 7.92
N GLY A 108 10.32 14.10 7.75
CA GLY A 108 11.34 14.78 8.54
C GLY A 108 11.56 14.23 9.95
N ALA A 109 10.82 13.20 10.39
CA ALA A 109 11.15 12.47 11.62
C ALA A 109 12.35 11.54 11.40
N PRO A 110 13.10 11.18 12.47
CA PRO A 110 14.14 10.17 12.37
C PRO A 110 13.57 8.83 11.89
N PRO A 111 14.38 8.03 11.17
CA PRO A 111 13.97 6.68 10.80
C PRO A 111 13.77 5.83 12.06
N PHE A 112 12.85 4.86 12.00
CA PHE A 112 12.59 3.92 13.10
C PHE A 112 13.83 3.09 13.44
N VAL A 113 14.59 2.69 12.40
CA VAL A 113 15.83 1.91 12.51
C VAL A 113 16.83 2.34 11.45
N LYS A 114 18.12 2.10 11.71
CA LYS A 114 19.21 2.19 10.73
C LYS A 114 20.03 0.89 10.73
N GLU A 115 20.84 0.69 9.69
CA GLU A 115 21.79 -0.42 9.64
C GLU A 115 22.71 -0.40 10.86
N GLY A 116 22.94 -1.58 11.44
CA GLY A 116 23.67 -1.79 12.68
C GLY A 116 22.84 -1.66 13.96
N ASP A 117 21.58 -1.19 13.89
CA ASP A 117 20.73 -1.13 15.09
C ASP A 117 20.31 -2.53 15.56
N SER A 118 20.31 -2.73 16.87
CA SER A 118 19.66 -3.88 17.50
C SER A 118 18.16 -3.62 17.66
N VAL A 119 17.35 -4.61 17.30
CA VAL A 119 15.90 -4.55 17.38
C VAL A 119 15.35 -5.69 18.24
N THR A 120 14.22 -5.45 18.90
CA THR A 120 13.50 -6.48 19.66
C THR A 120 12.20 -6.86 18.98
N LYS A 121 11.75 -8.11 19.16
CA LYS A 121 10.41 -8.52 18.73
C LYS A 121 9.33 -7.51 19.15
N GLY A 122 8.47 -7.12 18.20
CA GLY A 122 7.42 -6.13 18.40
C GLY A 122 7.87 -4.67 18.24
N GLN A 123 9.17 -4.41 18.02
CA GLN A 123 9.64 -3.06 17.73
C GLN A 123 9.24 -2.65 16.31
N ILE A 124 8.72 -1.43 16.15
CA ILE A 124 8.36 -0.86 14.84
C ILE A 124 9.64 -0.64 14.03
N LEU A 125 9.64 -1.16 12.79
CA LEU A 125 10.77 -1.08 11.86
C LEU A 125 10.52 -0.09 10.72
N CYS A 126 9.28 0.00 10.25
CA CYS A 126 8.88 0.86 9.15
C CYS A 126 7.36 1.05 9.16
N ILE A 127 6.87 1.90 8.25
CA ILE A 127 5.45 2.00 7.92
C ILE A 127 5.25 1.55 6.49
N ILE A 128 4.15 0.84 6.21
CA ILE A 128 3.66 0.64 4.85
C ILE A 128 2.29 1.30 4.71
N GLU A 129 2.18 2.26 3.81
CA GLU A 129 0.91 2.90 3.47
C GLU A 129 0.16 2.08 2.42
N ALA A 130 -1.05 1.64 2.76
CA ALA A 130 -1.96 1.02 1.81
C ALA A 130 -3.34 1.68 1.91
N MET A 131 -3.86 2.16 0.77
CA MET A 131 -5.19 2.79 0.69
C MET A 131 -5.41 3.92 1.72
N LYS A 132 -4.40 4.78 1.93
CA LYS A 132 -4.37 5.88 2.93
C LYS A 132 -4.34 5.43 4.40
N ILE A 133 -4.05 4.16 4.65
CA ILE A 133 -3.84 3.62 6.00
C ILE A 133 -2.35 3.36 6.17
N PHE A 134 -1.76 3.95 7.20
CA PHE A 134 -0.35 3.80 7.55
C PHE A 134 -0.21 2.66 8.55
N ASN A 135 0.25 1.50 8.09
CA ASN A 135 0.43 0.32 8.93
C ASN A 135 1.84 0.29 9.48
N GLU A 136 1.97 0.32 10.81
CA GLU A 136 3.24 0.07 11.48
C GLU A 136 3.62 -1.41 11.32
N ILE A 137 4.84 -1.65 10.87
CA ILE A 137 5.36 -2.99 10.64
C ILE A 137 6.38 -3.29 11.73
N GLU A 138 6.10 -4.33 12.51
CA GLU A 138 6.89 -4.72 13.68
C GLU A 138 7.87 -5.87 13.39
N ALA A 139 8.98 -5.92 14.12
CA ALA A 139 9.93 -7.02 14.06
C ALA A 139 9.32 -8.34 14.56
N GLU A 140 9.43 -9.41 13.78
CA GLU A 140 8.93 -10.73 14.16
C GLU A 140 9.80 -11.44 15.21
N HIS A 141 11.10 -11.12 15.21
CA HIS A 141 12.11 -11.62 16.12
C HIS A 141 13.11 -10.52 16.49
N SER A 142 13.91 -10.75 17.53
CA SER A 142 14.99 -9.84 17.93
C SER A 142 16.24 -10.13 17.12
N GLY A 143 17.02 -9.10 16.78
CA GLY A 143 18.24 -9.24 15.97
C GLY A 143 18.92 -7.89 15.70
N VAL A 144 19.79 -7.85 14.70
CA VAL A 144 20.48 -6.65 14.22
C VAL A 144 20.12 -6.39 12.77
N ILE A 145 19.77 -5.14 12.45
CA ILE A 145 19.54 -4.72 11.05
C ILE A 145 20.87 -4.77 10.30
N LYS A 146 21.04 -5.76 9.42
CA LYS A 146 22.26 -5.90 8.62
C LYS A 146 22.25 -4.96 7.43
N LYS A 147 21.09 -4.84 6.78
CA LYS A 147 20.93 -4.07 5.55
C LYS A 147 19.48 -3.65 5.34
N ILE A 148 19.26 -2.44 4.84
CA ILE A 148 17.95 -1.97 4.36
C ILE A 148 17.98 -2.02 2.82
N LEU A 149 16.95 -2.63 2.22
CA LEU A 149 16.92 -2.96 0.79
C LEU A 149 16.00 -2.05 -0.04
N VAL A 150 15.23 -1.19 0.63
CA VAL A 150 14.20 -0.35 0.00
C VAL A 150 14.35 1.10 0.48
N ASP A 151 14.25 2.04 -0.45
CA ASP A 151 14.34 3.48 -0.16
C ASP A 151 13.01 4.05 0.35
N ASP A 152 13.08 5.12 1.15
CA ASP A 152 11.90 5.85 1.65
C ASP A 152 10.97 6.34 0.52
N GLY A 153 9.67 6.12 0.67
CA GLY A 153 8.65 6.49 -0.32
C GLY A 153 8.53 5.52 -1.50
N THR A 154 9.18 4.37 -1.46
CA THR A 154 9.17 3.39 -2.57
C THR A 154 7.95 2.47 -2.51
N PRO A 155 7.27 2.17 -3.63
CA PRO A 155 6.25 1.13 -3.69
C PRO A 155 6.84 -0.26 -3.43
N VAL A 156 6.11 -1.07 -2.66
CA VAL A 156 6.49 -2.45 -2.33
C VAL A 156 5.35 -3.44 -2.56
N GLU A 157 5.70 -4.65 -2.94
CA GLU A 157 4.78 -5.76 -3.17
C GLU A 157 4.77 -6.77 -2.00
N TYR A 158 3.72 -7.58 -1.90
CA TYR A 158 3.65 -8.63 -0.90
C TYR A 158 4.82 -9.62 -1.04
N GLY A 159 5.51 -9.88 0.06
CA GLY A 159 6.67 -10.78 0.09
C GLY A 159 7.97 -10.15 -0.42
N GLN A 160 7.96 -8.89 -0.88
CA GLN A 160 9.18 -8.20 -1.28
C GLN A 160 10.11 -8.01 -0.09
N PRO A 161 11.41 -8.37 -0.18
CA PRO A 161 12.39 -8.11 0.88
C PRO A 161 12.53 -6.60 1.14
N LEU A 162 12.42 -6.20 2.41
CA LEU A 162 12.58 -4.82 2.87
C LEU A 162 13.94 -4.59 3.54
N MET A 163 14.40 -5.56 4.33
CA MET A 163 15.65 -5.51 5.07
C MET A 163 16.10 -6.92 5.46
N ILE A 164 17.34 -7.04 5.92
CA ILE A 164 17.94 -8.29 6.42
C ILE A 164 18.20 -8.14 7.92
N ILE A 165 17.69 -9.10 8.70
CA ILE A 165 17.83 -9.14 10.16
C ILE A 165 18.62 -10.40 10.53
N GLY A 166 19.68 -10.25 11.33
CA GLY A 166 20.47 -11.38 11.85
C GLY A 166 21.16 -11.07 13.15
#